data_AF-A0A7Y9S3E5-F1
#
_entry.id   AF-A0A7Y9S3E5-F1
#
_cell.length_a   1.000
_cell.length_b   1.000
_cell.length_c   1.000
_cell.angle_alpha   90.00
_cell.angle_beta   90.00
_cell.angle_gamma   90.00
#
_symmetry.space_group_name_H-M   'P 1'
#
loop_
_entity.id
_entity.type
_entity.pdbx_description
1 polymer ?
#
loop_
_entity_poly.entity_id
_entity_poly.type
_entity_poly.pdbx_seq_one_letter_code
_entity_poly.pdbx_strand_id
1 'polypeptide(L)'
;MTGLVRRSSALIATGVLVLTGLAGCGGGDAEPGADPRPAATPSAGDNPTGATGKTSPKVPASPKTNASGLSSPASASDDLPTRGADGTQDSVLAKLPGPSSQKCVDVDKNRDVRSGSMAAGPFDEVRSNYEQGAPATQEVRLYFIPEKSAKMPGISVRLHNKASNKTITVRQKRWADAGEFRFYDVQTGLPTKGTWQITAQAGPDKGCWTVQLG
;
A
#
# COMPACT_ATOMS: atom_id res chain seq x y z
N MET A 1 -36.21 27.15 15.09
CA MET A 1 -37.21 26.18 15.58
C MET A 1 -38.06 25.73 14.39
N THR A 2 -38.58 24.50 14.47
CA THR A 2 -39.43 23.77 13.50
C THR A 2 -38.79 23.30 12.18
N GLY A 3 -38.59 21.97 12.12
CA GLY A 3 -38.30 21.17 10.94
C GLY A 3 -38.47 19.69 11.28
N LEU A 4 -39.71 19.21 11.18
CA LEU A 4 -40.25 17.98 11.73
C LEU A 4 -40.09 16.78 10.74
N VAL A 5 -39.77 15.61 11.31
CA VAL A 5 -40.33 14.27 11.01
C VAL A 5 -40.01 13.52 9.70
N ARG A 6 -39.19 12.47 9.89
CA ARG A 6 -39.42 11.02 9.61
C ARG A 6 -40.41 10.64 8.50
N ARG A 7 -39.90 9.88 7.52
CA ARG A 7 -40.51 8.66 6.93
C ARG A 7 -39.39 7.79 6.34
N SER A 8 -39.44 6.48 6.13
CA SER A 8 -40.10 5.29 6.69
C SER A 8 -39.78 4.17 5.70
N SER A 9 -39.35 2.98 6.19
CA SER A 9 -39.54 1.64 5.57
C SER A 9 -38.78 1.39 4.24
N ALA A 10 -38.42 0.19 3.77
CA ALA A 10 -38.70 -1.22 4.05
C ALA A 10 -37.49 -2.03 3.48
N LEU A 11 -36.93 -3.05 4.15
CA LEU A 11 -37.33 -4.48 4.16
C LEU A 11 -37.12 -5.23 2.81
N ILE A 12 -36.50 -6.42 2.92
CA ILE A 12 -36.48 -7.58 1.98
C ILE A 12 -35.34 -7.49 0.93
N ALA A 13 -34.46 -8.48 0.70
CA ALA A 13 -34.71 -9.90 0.54
C ALA A 13 -33.54 -10.80 0.98
N THR A 14 -33.89 -11.86 1.68
CA THR A 14 -33.12 -13.08 1.89
C THR A 14 -32.96 -13.81 0.55
N GLY A 15 -31.72 -14.05 0.12
CA GLY A 15 -31.40 -14.87 -1.04
C GLY A 15 -30.35 -15.89 -0.68
N VAL A 16 -30.79 -17.08 -0.26
CA VAL A 16 -29.95 -18.27 -0.11
C VAL A 16 -29.82 -18.90 -1.50
N LEU A 17 -28.60 -19.02 -2.01
CA LEU A 17 -28.30 -19.92 -3.12
C LEU A 17 -27.14 -20.84 -2.70
N VAL A 18 -27.51 -22.08 -2.44
CA VAL A 18 -26.61 -23.23 -2.26
C VAL A 18 -26.27 -23.76 -3.65
N LEU A 19 -24.98 -23.90 -3.96
CA LEU A 19 -24.51 -24.70 -5.10
C LEU A 19 -23.40 -25.64 -4.64
N THR A 20 -23.79 -26.90 -4.52
CA THR A 20 -22.96 -28.09 -4.36
C THR A 20 -22.37 -28.54 -5.70
N GLY A 21 -21.13 -29.02 -5.68
CA GLY A 21 -20.50 -29.79 -6.77
C GLY A 21 -19.09 -29.27 -7.08
N LEU A 22 -18.05 -30.07 -7.28
CA LEU A 22 -17.87 -31.52 -7.37
C LEU A 22 -16.43 -31.82 -6.90
N ALA A 23 -16.26 -32.97 -6.28
CA ALA A 23 -14.94 -33.55 -6.02
C ALA A 23 -14.25 -33.89 -7.36
N GLY A 24 -13.02 -33.39 -7.54
CA GLY A 24 -12.13 -33.77 -8.62
C GLY A 24 -10.79 -34.22 -8.04
N CYS A 25 -10.65 -35.52 -7.78
CA CYS A 25 -9.37 -36.18 -7.63
C CYS A 25 -8.70 -36.27 -9.02
N GLY A 26 -7.55 -35.63 -9.18
CA GLY A 26 -6.70 -35.79 -10.35
C GLY A 26 -5.24 -35.79 -9.91
N GLY A 27 -4.73 -36.97 -9.59
CA GLY A 27 -3.31 -37.22 -9.37
C GLY A 27 -2.55 -37.31 -10.71
N GLY A 28 -1.29 -36.89 -10.68
CA GLY A 28 -0.40 -36.92 -11.82
C GLY A 28 1.02 -36.59 -11.40
N ASP A 29 1.75 -37.62 -10.97
CA ASP A 29 3.20 -37.63 -10.78
C ASP A 29 3.92 -37.64 -12.14
N ALA A 30 4.93 -36.78 -12.34
CA ALA A 30 6.11 -37.02 -13.19
C ALA A 30 7.18 -35.91 -13.05
N GLU A 31 8.17 -36.28 -12.26
CA GLU A 31 9.64 -36.04 -12.24
C GLU A 31 10.40 -35.44 -13.48
N PRO A 32 11.74 -35.21 -13.42
CA PRO A 32 12.36 -33.89 -13.56
C PRO A 32 13.14 -33.67 -14.88
N GLY A 33 13.35 -32.41 -15.26
CA GLY A 33 14.14 -32.01 -16.43
C GLY A 33 15.18 -30.95 -16.08
N ALA A 34 16.43 -31.24 -16.44
CA ALA A 34 17.65 -30.58 -16.01
C ALA A 34 17.95 -29.21 -16.64
N ASP A 35 18.75 -28.41 -15.91
CA ASP A 35 19.57 -27.29 -16.40
C ASP A 35 20.51 -27.72 -17.55
N PRO A 36 20.80 -26.83 -18.53
CA PRO A 36 22.08 -26.13 -18.45
C PRO A 36 22.14 -24.68 -19.00
N ARG A 37 22.79 -23.83 -18.20
CA ARG A 37 23.95 -22.97 -18.52
C ARG A 37 23.76 -21.68 -19.36
N PRO A 38 24.40 -20.55 -18.94
CA PRO A 38 24.29 -19.25 -19.60
C PRO A 38 25.31 -19.06 -20.73
N ALA A 39 24.89 -18.37 -21.81
CA ALA A 39 25.77 -17.84 -22.83
C ALA A 39 26.21 -16.40 -22.46
N ALA A 40 27.52 -16.20 -22.41
CA ALA A 40 28.17 -14.92 -22.24
C ALA A 40 28.14 -14.09 -23.53
N THR A 41 27.97 -12.78 -23.41
CA THR A 41 28.23 -11.82 -24.49
C THR A 41 29.37 -10.90 -24.05
N PRO A 42 30.51 -10.87 -24.76
CA PRO A 42 31.56 -9.88 -24.52
C PRO A 42 31.49 -8.70 -25.50
N SER A 43 32.14 -7.62 -25.07
CA SER A 43 32.79 -6.57 -25.88
C SER A 43 31.96 -5.39 -26.40
N ALA A 44 32.24 -4.23 -25.82
CA ALA A 44 32.65 -2.98 -26.50
C ALA A 44 32.78 -1.90 -25.41
N GLY A 45 33.80 -1.07 -25.29
CA GLY A 45 35.00 -0.82 -26.06
C GLY A 45 35.64 0.42 -25.41
N ASP A 46 36.95 0.40 -25.26
CA ASP A 46 37.77 1.54 -24.85
C ASP A 46 37.57 2.73 -25.80
N ASN A 47 37.51 3.96 -25.26
CA ASN A 47 38.32 5.10 -25.76
C ASN A 47 38.18 6.37 -24.89
N PRO A 48 39.10 7.37 -25.04
CA PRO A 48 39.93 7.78 -23.93
C PRO A 48 39.68 9.20 -23.41
N THR A 49 40.24 9.40 -22.23
CA THR A 49 40.53 10.64 -21.51
C THR A 49 41.11 11.74 -22.42
N GLY A 50 40.44 12.90 -22.46
CA GLY A 50 40.91 14.09 -23.16
C GLY A 50 40.52 15.39 -22.47
N ALA A 51 41.54 16.16 -22.10
CA ALA A 51 41.61 17.61 -21.98
C ALA A 51 40.80 18.37 -20.89
N THR A 52 41.56 18.71 -19.84
CA THR A 52 41.68 20.04 -19.20
C THR A 52 40.81 21.18 -19.73
N GLY A 53 39.97 21.74 -18.85
CA GLY A 53 39.35 23.05 -19.00
C GLY A 53 39.08 23.68 -17.63
N LYS A 54 40.07 24.40 -17.09
CA LYS A 54 39.91 25.32 -15.95
C LYS A 54 39.23 26.60 -16.46
N THR A 55 38.01 26.87 -16.02
CA THR A 55 37.51 28.24 -15.83
C THR A 55 36.46 28.21 -14.73
N SER A 56 36.78 28.83 -13.59
CA SER A 56 35.85 29.08 -12.49
C SER A 56 35.12 30.40 -12.71
N PRO A 57 33.78 30.43 -12.86
CA PRO A 57 33.01 31.64 -12.63
C PRO A 57 32.74 31.77 -11.13
N LYS A 58 33.30 32.83 -10.53
CA LYS A 58 33.01 33.31 -9.17
C LYS A 58 31.56 33.81 -9.14
N VAL A 59 30.62 32.94 -8.76
CA VAL A 59 29.21 33.32 -8.55
C VAL A 59 29.07 33.98 -7.18
N PRO A 60 28.42 35.16 -7.08
CA PRO A 60 28.23 35.89 -5.83
C PRO A 60 27.37 35.11 -4.83
N ALA A 61 27.76 35.24 -3.55
CA ALA A 61 27.14 34.60 -2.40
C ALA A 61 25.63 34.86 -2.35
N SER A 62 24.84 33.79 -2.50
CA SER A 62 23.41 33.82 -2.21
C SER A 62 23.17 33.75 -0.69
N PRO A 63 22.11 34.38 -0.19
CA PRO A 63 21.89 34.61 1.23
C PRO A 63 21.64 33.29 1.98
N LYS A 64 22.25 33.14 3.16
CA LYS A 64 21.92 32.09 4.13
C LYS A 64 20.47 32.24 4.57
N THR A 65 19.56 31.53 3.92
CA THR A 65 18.21 31.32 4.42
C THR A 65 18.28 30.18 5.42
N ASN A 66 18.13 30.51 6.70
CA ASN A 66 17.91 29.55 7.78
C ASN A 66 16.65 28.74 7.46
N ALA A 67 16.81 27.53 6.91
CA ALA A 67 15.76 26.52 6.84
C ALA A 67 15.73 25.72 8.16
N SER A 68 15.58 26.44 9.29
CA SER A 68 15.11 25.84 10.54
C SER A 68 13.60 25.98 10.54
N GLY A 69 12.94 25.01 9.93
CA GLY A 69 11.50 25.03 9.73
C GLY A 69 11.02 23.85 8.92
N LEU A 70 11.55 22.63 9.17
CA LEU A 70 10.72 21.46 8.96
C LEU A 70 9.66 21.51 10.07
N SER A 71 8.59 22.24 9.81
CA SER A 71 7.32 22.03 10.47
C SER A 71 7.05 20.54 10.40
N SER A 72 7.00 19.89 11.58
CA SER A 72 6.42 18.57 11.74
C SER A 72 5.15 18.52 10.90
N PRO A 73 4.92 17.48 10.07
CA PRO A 73 3.65 17.34 9.39
C PRO A 73 2.56 17.43 10.46
N ALA A 74 1.74 18.47 10.31
CA ALA A 74 0.72 18.85 11.26
C ALA A 74 -0.22 17.67 11.51
N SER A 75 -0.51 17.47 12.78
CA SER A 75 -1.61 16.67 13.31
C SER A 75 -1.74 15.28 12.69
N ALA A 76 -1.05 14.32 13.30
CA ALA A 76 -1.51 12.94 13.31
C ALA A 76 -3.01 12.95 13.66
N SER A 77 -3.82 12.63 12.66
CA SER A 77 -5.26 12.54 12.73
C SER A 77 -5.67 11.73 13.96
N ASP A 78 -6.65 12.22 14.72
CA ASP A 78 -7.27 11.54 15.87
C ASP A 78 -7.88 10.15 15.53
N ASP A 79 -7.79 9.71 14.28
CA ASP A 79 -8.29 8.45 13.72
C ASP A 79 -7.23 7.37 13.51
N LEU A 80 -6.01 7.51 14.06
CA LEU A 80 -5.12 6.35 14.13
C LEU A 80 -5.70 5.29 15.09
N PRO A 81 -5.51 3.98 14.82
CA PRO A 81 -5.96 2.92 15.71
C PRO A 81 -5.60 3.24 17.16
N THR A 82 -6.61 3.21 18.06
CA THR A 82 -6.41 3.55 19.47
C THR A 82 -5.44 2.57 20.11
N ARG A 83 -4.53 3.11 20.91
CA ARG A 83 -3.56 2.39 21.75
C ARG A 83 -4.26 1.27 22.54
N GLY A 84 -4.05 0.01 22.18
CA GLY A 84 -4.52 -1.16 22.91
C GLY A 84 -3.57 -1.58 24.03
N ALA A 85 -3.77 -1.02 25.24
CA ALA A 85 -3.24 -1.37 26.57
C ALA A 85 -1.82 -1.99 26.67
N ASP A 86 -1.54 -3.12 26.01
CA ASP A 86 -0.36 -3.96 26.22
C ASP A 86 0.20 -4.59 24.92
N GLY A 87 -0.18 -4.08 23.74
CA GLY A 87 0.00 -4.78 22.48
C GLY A 87 1.39 -4.68 21.83
N THR A 88 2.01 -5.82 21.51
CA THR A 88 3.07 -5.89 20.49
C THR A 88 2.47 -5.71 19.09
N GLN A 89 3.30 -5.33 18.11
CA GLN A 89 2.89 -5.22 16.69
C GLN A 89 2.13 -6.46 16.19
N ASP A 90 2.56 -7.66 16.60
CA ASP A 90 1.90 -8.93 16.28
C ASP A 90 0.47 -9.01 16.82
N SER A 91 0.23 -8.49 18.03
CA SER A 91 -1.09 -8.48 18.66
C SER A 91 -2.07 -7.54 17.95
N VAL A 92 -1.57 -6.42 17.40
CA VAL A 92 -2.38 -5.50 16.57
C VAL A 92 -2.78 -6.23 15.29
N LEU A 93 -1.83 -6.85 14.60
CA LEU A 93 -2.09 -7.60 13.37
C LEU A 93 -3.03 -8.79 13.58
N ALA A 94 -2.97 -9.48 14.73
CA ALA A 94 -3.82 -10.61 15.03
C ALA A 94 -5.31 -10.25 15.22
N LYS A 95 -5.62 -8.99 15.55
CA LYS A 95 -6.99 -8.50 15.77
C LYS A 95 -7.65 -7.99 14.49
N LEU A 96 -6.87 -7.72 13.45
CA LEU A 96 -7.38 -7.18 12.19
C LEU A 96 -8.03 -8.28 11.33
N PRO A 97 -9.10 -7.96 10.59
CA PRO A 97 -9.71 -8.91 9.68
C PRO A 97 -8.72 -9.29 8.57
N GLY A 98 -8.79 -10.54 8.14
CA GLY A 98 -7.97 -11.07 7.06
C GLY A 98 -6.93 -12.11 7.51
N PRO A 99 -6.47 -12.95 6.58
CA PRO A 99 -5.58 -14.07 6.86
C PRO A 99 -4.11 -13.65 7.04
N SER A 100 -3.38 -14.44 7.82
CA SER A 100 -1.92 -14.39 7.91
C SER A 100 -1.18 -15.00 6.70
N SER A 101 -1.91 -15.65 5.77
CA SER A 101 -1.35 -16.18 4.53
C SER A 101 -1.07 -15.07 3.51
N GLN A 102 0.04 -15.15 2.79
CA GLN A 102 0.41 -14.22 1.72
C GLN A 102 -0.45 -14.40 0.46
N LYS A 103 -1.68 -13.90 0.50
CA LYS A 103 -2.62 -13.88 -0.65
C LYS A 103 -3.32 -12.54 -0.76
N CYS A 104 -3.81 -12.23 -1.96
CA CYS A 104 -4.62 -11.04 -2.15
C CYS A 104 -5.97 -11.22 -1.45
N VAL A 105 -6.30 -10.28 -0.57
CA VAL A 105 -7.54 -10.30 0.22
C VAL A 105 -8.48 -9.21 -0.30
N ASP A 106 -9.77 -9.50 -0.34
CA ASP A 106 -10.76 -8.44 -0.57
C ASP A 106 -10.87 -7.59 0.70
N VAL A 107 -10.79 -6.28 0.53
CA VAL A 107 -10.94 -5.34 1.63
C VAL A 107 -12.40 -5.22 2.07
N ASP A 108 -13.35 -5.40 1.15
CA ASP A 108 -14.78 -5.18 1.34
C ASP A 108 -15.06 -3.87 2.11
N LYS A 109 -15.83 -3.88 3.19
CA LYS A 109 -16.21 -2.69 3.98
C LYS A 109 -15.24 -2.38 5.11
N ASN A 110 -14.19 -3.18 5.29
CA ASN A 110 -13.27 -3.02 6.41
C ASN A 110 -12.41 -1.77 6.22
N ARG A 111 -12.18 -1.05 7.32
CA ARG A 111 -11.25 0.08 7.39
C ARG A 111 -9.81 -0.40 7.28
N ASP A 112 -9.47 -1.40 8.08
CA ASP A 112 -8.11 -1.94 8.22
C ASP A 112 -8.13 -3.44 7.96
N VAL A 113 -7.19 -3.94 7.15
CA VAL A 113 -7.19 -5.35 6.74
C VAL A 113 -5.78 -5.92 6.77
N ARG A 114 -5.64 -7.11 7.34
CA ARG A 114 -4.43 -7.94 7.28
C ARG A 114 -4.37 -8.74 5.99
N SER A 115 -3.17 -8.79 5.40
CA SER A 115 -2.80 -9.76 4.38
C SER A 115 -1.37 -10.20 4.61
N GLY A 116 -1.17 -11.50 4.84
CA GLY A 116 0.17 -12.02 5.10
C GLY A 116 0.72 -11.52 6.44
N SER A 117 1.93 -10.99 6.38
CA SER A 117 2.63 -10.39 7.51
C SER A 117 2.57 -8.85 7.47
N MET A 118 1.53 -8.30 6.85
CA MET A 118 1.27 -6.85 6.84
C MET A 118 -0.21 -6.56 7.07
N ALA A 119 -0.49 -5.36 7.60
CA ALA A 119 -1.80 -4.74 7.52
C ALA A 119 -1.73 -3.41 6.78
N ALA A 120 -2.87 -3.00 6.21
CA ALA A 120 -3.04 -1.72 5.55
C ALA A 120 -4.41 -1.11 5.83
N GLY A 121 -4.50 0.21 5.72
CA GLY A 121 -5.70 1.03 5.89
C GLY A 121 -5.34 2.51 5.76
N PRO A 122 -6.24 3.48 5.99
CA PRO A 122 -7.68 3.30 6.21
C PRO A 122 -8.42 3.24 4.86
N PHE A 123 -9.00 2.10 4.52
CA PHE A 123 -9.64 1.90 3.22
C PHE A 123 -11.03 2.53 3.11
N ASP A 124 -11.70 2.77 4.22
CA ASP A 124 -12.98 3.48 4.28
C ASP A 124 -12.84 4.97 3.90
N GLU A 125 -11.84 5.66 4.45
CA GLU A 125 -11.49 7.04 4.07
C GLU A 125 -11.12 7.11 2.58
N VAL A 126 -10.31 6.16 2.10
CA VAL A 126 -9.94 6.08 0.69
C VAL A 126 -11.17 5.89 -0.21
N ARG A 127 -12.14 5.05 0.17
CA ARG A 127 -13.41 4.90 -0.57
C ARG A 127 -14.24 6.17 -0.54
N SER A 128 -14.44 6.75 0.66
CA SER A 128 -15.23 7.97 0.85
C SER A 128 -14.71 9.12 -0.03
N ASN A 129 -13.38 9.27 -0.12
CA ASN A 129 -12.75 10.28 -0.96
C ASN A 129 -13.02 10.08 -2.47
N TYR A 130 -13.29 8.85 -2.91
CA TYR A 130 -13.62 8.53 -4.31
C TYR A 130 -15.11 8.66 -4.66
N GLU A 131 -15.99 8.53 -3.66
CA GLU A 131 -17.43 8.68 -3.84
C GLU A 131 -17.84 10.15 -4.02
N GLN A 132 -17.08 11.09 -3.43
CA GLN A 132 -17.38 12.52 -3.44
C GLN A 132 -17.11 13.26 -4.77
N GLY A 133 -16.98 12.55 -5.90
CA GLY A 133 -16.88 13.19 -7.23
C GLY A 133 -15.53 13.85 -7.55
N ALA A 134 -14.45 13.26 -7.03
CA ALA A 134 -13.08 13.75 -7.08
C ALA A 134 -12.52 14.14 -8.49
N PRO A 135 -11.51 15.03 -8.54
CA PRO A 135 -10.79 15.42 -9.76
C PRO A 135 -10.18 14.24 -10.54
N ALA A 136 -9.68 14.50 -11.75
CA ALA A 136 -9.07 13.51 -12.65
C ALA A 136 -7.91 12.69 -12.05
N THR A 137 -7.36 13.10 -10.91
CA THR A 137 -6.46 12.29 -10.08
C THR A 137 -6.72 12.61 -8.62
N GLN A 138 -7.10 11.59 -7.84
CA GLN A 138 -7.38 11.73 -6.41
C GLN A 138 -6.19 11.25 -5.61
N GLU A 139 -5.67 12.14 -4.75
CA GLU A 139 -4.67 11.78 -3.76
C GLU A 139 -5.30 10.91 -2.67
N VAL A 140 -4.66 9.78 -2.39
CA VAL A 140 -5.03 8.83 -1.34
C VAL A 140 -3.88 8.66 -0.37
N ARG A 141 -4.22 8.45 0.89
CA ARG A 141 -3.29 8.17 1.98
C ARG A 141 -3.59 6.79 2.52
N LEU A 142 -2.56 5.95 2.60
CA LEU A 142 -2.62 4.61 3.17
C LEU A 142 -1.46 4.43 4.14
N TYR A 143 -1.73 3.89 5.32
CA TYR A 143 -0.70 3.36 6.20
C TYR A 143 -0.49 1.86 6.02
N PHE A 144 0.74 1.42 6.28
CA PHE A 144 1.15 0.02 6.19
C PHE A 144 1.92 -0.40 7.45
N ILE A 145 1.43 -1.44 8.12
CA ILE A 145 1.99 -1.98 9.36
C ILE A 145 2.65 -3.33 9.04
N PRO A 146 4.00 -3.44 8.96
CA PRO A 146 4.68 -4.73 8.79
C PRO A 146 4.65 -5.55 10.08
N GLU A 147 4.78 -6.87 10.03
CA GLU A 147 4.94 -7.69 11.25
C GLU A 147 6.32 -7.46 11.89
N LYS A 148 7.39 -7.43 11.08
CA LYS A 148 8.77 -7.25 11.54
C LYS A 148 9.19 -5.77 11.49
N SER A 149 8.79 -5.00 12.49
CA SER A 149 9.07 -3.56 12.57
C SER A 149 10.40 -3.15 13.20
N ALA A 150 11.22 -4.10 13.67
CA ALA A 150 12.48 -3.77 14.35
C ALA A 150 13.45 -2.96 13.48
N LYS A 151 13.51 -3.23 12.17
CA LYS A 151 14.49 -2.64 11.25
C LYS A 151 13.95 -1.59 10.27
N MET A 152 12.62 -1.51 10.09
CA MET A 152 11.92 -0.60 9.15
C MET A 152 12.73 -0.23 7.88
N PRO A 153 13.10 -1.20 7.02
CA PRO A 153 14.06 -0.98 5.92
C PRO A 153 13.56 -0.05 4.79
N GLY A 154 12.31 0.39 4.87
CA GLY A 154 11.58 1.02 3.79
C GLY A 154 10.53 0.09 3.18
N ILE A 155 9.61 0.68 2.44
CA ILE A 155 8.48 0.00 1.81
C ILE A 155 8.47 0.27 0.31
N SER A 156 8.04 -0.74 -0.46
CA SER A 156 7.64 -0.60 -1.86
C SER A 156 6.18 -1.01 -1.98
N VAL A 157 5.34 -0.11 -2.49
CA VAL A 157 3.91 -0.33 -2.73
C VAL A 157 3.65 -0.27 -4.23
N ARG A 158 2.98 -1.28 -4.78
CA ARG A 158 2.55 -1.35 -6.16
C ARG A 158 1.02 -1.39 -6.21
N LEU A 159 0.42 -0.41 -6.88
CA LEU A 159 -1.03 -0.32 -7.09
C LEU A 159 -1.31 -0.61 -8.56
N HIS A 160 -2.08 -1.66 -8.82
CA HIS A 160 -2.42 -2.11 -10.17
C HIS A 160 -3.94 -2.05 -10.37
N ASN A 161 -4.40 -1.25 -11.33
CA ASN A 161 -5.81 -1.19 -11.69
C ASN A 161 -6.12 -2.35 -12.65
N LYS A 162 -7.02 -3.25 -12.24
CA LYS A 162 -7.33 -4.46 -13.00
C LYS A 162 -8.03 -4.19 -14.34
N ALA A 163 -8.78 -3.10 -14.45
CA ALA A 163 -9.53 -2.77 -15.66
C ALA A 163 -8.64 -2.06 -16.71
N SER A 164 -7.84 -1.08 -16.28
CA SER A 164 -7.00 -0.29 -17.19
C SER A 164 -5.58 -0.83 -17.37
N ASN A 165 -5.18 -1.86 -16.62
CA ASN A 165 -3.82 -2.37 -16.50
C ASN A 165 -2.78 -1.33 -16.02
N LYS A 166 -3.23 -0.15 -15.56
CA LYS A 166 -2.33 0.91 -15.09
C LYS A 166 -1.68 0.50 -13.78
N THR A 167 -0.38 0.77 -13.66
CA THR A 167 0.42 0.45 -12.48
C THR A 167 1.11 1.69 -11.93
N ILE A 168 1.02 1.89 -10.62
CA ILE A 168 1.69 2.95 -9.86
C ILE A 168 2.62 2.26 -8.86
N THR A 169 3.85 2.74 -8.73
CA THR A 169 4.81 2.23 -7.74
C THR A 169 5.29 3.38 -6.87
N VAL A 170 5.17 3.20 -5.56
CA VAL A 170 5.67 4.14 -4.55
C VAL A 170 6.72 3.44 -3.71
N ARG A 171 7.84 4.13 -3.45
CA ARG A 171 8.90 3.65 -2.56
C ARG A 171 9.22 4.74 -1.55
N GLN A 172 9.31 4.37 -0.29
CA GLN A 172 9.73 5.30 0.76
C GLN A 172 10.49 4.60 1.87
N LYS A 173 11.32 5.37 2.57
CA LYS A 173 12.04 4.92 3.77
C LYS A 173 11.49 5.53 5.06
N ARG A 174 10.64 6.56 4.94
CA ARG A 174 10.06 7.27 6.08
C ARG A 174 8.93 6.44 6.69
N TRP A 175 8.93 6.36 8.01
CA TRP A 175 7.94 5.68 8.83
C TRP A 175 7.58 6.57 10.03
N ALA A 176 6.46 6.26 10.66
CA ALA A 176 5.94 6.90 11.86
C ALA A 176 5.75 5.88 12.98
N ASP A 177 5.71 6.37 14.22
CA ASP A 177 5.55 5.59 15.44
C ASP A 177 4.26 6.04 16.13
N ALA A 178 3.32 5.11 16.34
CA ALA A 178 2.07 5.34 17.09
C ALA A 178 2.16 4.83 18.55
N GLY A 179 3.38 4.62 19.06
CA GLY A 179 3.64 4.07 20.39
C GLY A 179 3.58 2.54 20.43
N GLU A 180 2.52 1.94 19.90
CA GLU A 180 2.34 0.47 19.91
C GLU A 180 2.77 -0.23 18.63
N PHE A 181 2.78 0.51 17.54
CA PHE A 181 3.18 -0.02 16.24
C PHE A 181 3.87 1.06 15.42
N ARG A 182 4.79 0.60 14.58
CA ARG A 182 5.43 1.43 13.56
C ARG A 182 4.81 1.15 12.21
N PHE A 183 4.62 2.21 11.44
CA PHE A 183 3.94 2.12 10.15
C PHE A 183 4.58 3.03 9.10
N TYR A 184 4.37 2.70 7.83
CA TYR A 184 4.69 3.58 6.72
C TYR A 184 3.44 4.35 6.31
N ASP A 185 3.52 5.68 6.29
CA ASP A 185 2.45 6.55 5.79
C ASP A 185 2.72 6.90 4.33
N VAL A 186 1.95 6.32 3.42
CA VAL A 186 2.15 6.39 1.96
C VAL A 186 1.05 7.25 1.36
N GLN A 187 1.46 8.31 0.66
CA GLN A 187 0.57 9.18 -0.13
C GLN A 187 0.80 8.94 -1.62
N THR A 188 -0.27 8.81 -2.39
CA THR A 188 -0.19 8.60 -3.84
C THR A 188 -1.44 9.06 -4.56
N GLY A 189 -1.32 9.52 -5.81
CA GLY A 189 -2.48 9.86 -6.64
C GLY A 189 -2.95 8.67 -7.46
N LEU A 190 -4.23 8.31 -7.38
CA LEU A 190 -4.83 7.38 -8.35
C LEU A 190 -5.67 8.14 -9.39
N PRO A 191 -5.49 7.82 -10.67
CA PRO A 191 -6.06 8.58 -11.80
C PRO A 191 -7.49 8.16 -12.15
N THR A 192 -7.92 6.98 -11.70
CA THR A 192 -9.16 6.36 -12.17
C THR A 192 -9.80 5.52 -11.08
N LYS A 193 -11.14 5.51 -11.09
CA LYS A 193 -11.98 4.56 -10.35
C LYS A 193 -11.73 3.11 -10.78
N GLY A 194 -12.28 2.17 -10.03
CA GLY A 194 -12.29 0.73 -10.34
C GLY A 194 -11.62 -0.14 -9.29
N THR A 195 -11.38 -1.39 -9.66
CA THR A 195 -10.74 -2.36 -8.77
C THR A 195 -9.22 -2.23 -8.80
N TRP A 196 -8.64 -1.90 -7.66
CA TRP A 196 -7.20 -1.78 -7.46
C TRP A 196 -6.66 -2.95 -6.66
N GLN A 197 -5.63 -3.62 -7.18
CA GLN A 197 -4.81 -4.56 -6.45
C GLN A 197 -3.58 -3.83 -5.91
N ILE A 198 -3.45 -3.79 -4.59
CA ILE A 198 -2.36 -3.15 -3.86
C ILE A 198 -1.46 -4.24 -3.32
N THR A 199 -0.18 -4.23 -3.70
CA THR A 199 0.83 -5.14 -3.16
C THR A 199 1.88 -4.31 -2.43
N ALA A 200 2.16 -4.63 -1.18
CA ALA A 200 3.20 -3.97 -0.39
C ALA A 200 4.28 -4.95 0.04
N GLN A 201 5.51 -4.45 0.11
CA GLN A 201 6.65 -5.19 0.63
C GLN A 201 7.54 -4.27 1.49
N ALA A 202 7.86 -4.73 2.70
CA ALA A 202 8.81 -4.07 3.61
C ALA A 202 9.77 -5.11 4.20
N GLY A 203 10.96 -5.26 3.60
CA GLY A 203 11.89 -6.34 3.97
C GLY A 203 11.27 -7.72 3.70
N PRO A 204 11.19 -8.62 4.71
CA PRO A 204 10.54 -9.92 4.57
C PRO A 204 9.01 -9.83 4.54
N ASP A 205 8.44 -8.71 5.02
CA ASP A 205 7.00 -8.58 5.17
C ASP A 205 6.31 -8.23 3.86
N LYS A 206 5.19 -8.89 3.62
CA LYS A 206 4.41 -8.77 2.38
C LYS A 206 2.92 -8.82 2.68
N GLY A 207 2.17 -8.03 1.92
CA GLY A 207 0.71 -8.09 1.88
C GLY A 207 0.17 -7.78 0.49
N CYS A 208 -1.04 -8.26 0.22
CA CYS A 208 -1.80 -7.95 -0.98
C CYS A 208 -3.28 -7.72 -0.65
N TRP A 209 -3.84 -6.62 -1.16
CA TRP A 209 -5.23 -6.21 -0.97
C TRP A 209 -5.88 -5.92 -2.32
N THR A 210 -7.17 -6.22 -2.43
CA THR A 210 -8.01 -5.82 -3.56
C THR A 210 -9.09 -4.90 -3.02
N VAL A 211 -9.20 -3.70 -3.58
CA VAL A 211 -10.16 -2.68 -3.15
C VAL A 211 -10.91 -2.15 -4.37
N GLN A 212 -12.23 -2.03 -4.24
CA GLN A 212 -13.09 -1.36 -5.22
C GLN A 212 -13.21 0.12 -4.82
N LEU A 213 -12.88 1.03 -5.74
CA LEU A 213 -12.96 2.47 -5.53
C LEU A 213 -13.93 3.14 -6.51
N GLY A 214 -14.94 3.82 -5.97
CA GLY A 214 -16.01 4.49 -6.71
C GLY A 214 -16.89 3.54 -7.51
#